data_AF-A0A923C8L2-F1
#
_entry.id   AF-A0A923C8L2-F1
#
_cell.length_a   1.000
_cell.length_b   1.000
_cell.length_c   1.000
_cell.angle_alpha   90.00
_cell.angle_beta   90.00
_cell.angle_gamma   90.00
#
_symmetry.space_group_name_H-M   'P 1'
#
loop_
_entity.id
_entity.type
_entity.pdbx_description
1 polymer ?
#
loop_
_entity_poly.entity_id
_entity_poly.type
_entity_poly.pdbx_seq_one_letter_code
_entity_poly.pdbx_strand_id
1 'polypeptide(L)' 'MKRRQLLAQSALLASSLALPGLGLAQGTTTRIIVPFAAGGPIDVTARVLAEAVKGSLGTVIVDNRAG' A
#
# COMPACT_ATOMS: atom_id res chain seq x y z
N MET A 1 -11.26 44.48 -14.83
CA MET A 1 -11.44 43.53 -13.70
C MET A 1 -11.65 42.08 -14.14
N LYS A 2 -12.45 41.76 -15.18
CA LYS A 2 -12.70 40.38 -15.66
C LYS A 2 -11.44 39.57 -16.07
N ARG A 3 -10.42 40.20 -16.67
CA ARG A 3 -9.18 39.51 -17.09
C ARG A 3 -8.34 38.96 -15.92
N ARG A 4 -8.28 39.68 -14.79
CA ARG A 4 -7.58 39.22 -13.58
C ARG A 4 -8.29 38.03 -12.92
N GLN A 5 -9.62 38.02 -12.97
CA GLN A 5 -10.41 36.89 -12.47
C GLN A 5 -10.22 35.64 -13.33
N LEU A 6 -10.17 35.80 -14.66
CA LEU A 6 -9.90 34.66 -15.56
C LEU A 6 -8.51 34.04 -15.31
N LEU A 7 -7.48 34.86 -15.12
CA LEU A 7 -6.13 34.38 -14.80
C LEU A 7 -6.05 33.69 -13.43
N ALA A 8 -6.76 34.20 -12.43
CA ALA A 8 -6.82 33.58 -11.11
C ALA A 8 -7.56 32.24 -11.14
N GLN A 9 -8.65 32.13 -11.90
CA GLN A 9 -9.41 30.89 -12.05
C GLN A 9 -8.64 29.82 -12.82
N SER A 10 -7.89 30.20 -13.87
CA SER A 10 -7.03 29.25 -14.59
C SER A 10 -5.89 28.72 -13.72
N ALA A 11 -5.31 29.56 -12.86
CA ALA A 11 -4.25 29.13 -11.93
C ALA A 11 -4.78 28.14 -10.87
N LEU A 12 -5.98 28.38 -10.34
CA LEU A 12 -6.63 27.47 -9.39
C LEU A 12 -6.96 26.11 -10.03
N LEU A 13 -7.49 26.11 -11.26
CA LEU A 13 -7.75 24.87 -12.01
C LEU A 13 -6.47 24.12 -12.38
N ALA A 14 -5.37 24.83 -12.67
CA ALA A 14 -4.08 24.19 -12.93
C ALA A 14 -3.50 23.54 -11.66
N SER A 15 -3.72 24.15 -10.49
CA SER A 15 -3.22 23.60 -9.23
C SER A 15 -3.91 22.31 -8.80
N SER A 16 -5.21 22.14 -9.09
CA SER A 16 -5.95 20.92 -8.73
C SER A 16 -5.51 19.68 -9.52
N LEU A 17 -4.99 19.86 -10.74
CA LEU A 17 -4.42 18.76 -11.53
C LEU A 17 -3.04 18.29 -11.02
N ALA A 18 -2.37 19.07 -10.18
CA ALA A 18 -1.04 18.73 -9.65
C ALA A 18 -1.10 17.92 -8.33
N LEU A 19 -2.25 17.84 -7.68
CA LEU A 19 -2.43 17.11 -6.41
C LEU A 19 -2.46 15.57 -6.48
N PRO A 20 -2.95 14.89 -7.55
CA PRO A 20 -3.08 13.43 -7.52
C PRO A 20 -1.73 12.65 -7.53
N GLY A 21 -0.59 13.35 -7.62
CA GLY A 21 0.74 12.73 -7.68
C GLY A 21 1.38 12.43 -6.32
N LEU A 22 0.82 12.92 -5.21
CA LEU A 22 1.30 12.56 -3.86
C LEU A 22 0.73 11.20 -3.46
N GLY A 23 1.16 10.15 -4.15
CA GLY A 23 0.96 8.79 -3.70
C GLY A 23 1.68 8.60 -2.37
N LEU A 24 0.97 8.80 -1.26
CA LEU A 24 1.43 8.34 0.04
C LEU A 24 1.57 6.82 -0.09
N ALA A 25 2.80 6.32 -0.11
CA ALA A 25 3.08 4.89 -0.09
C ALA A 25 2.32 4.31 1.11
N GLN A 26 1.22 3.60 0.85
CA GLN A 26 0.47 2.94 1.91
C GLN A 26 1.44 2.02 2.66
N GLY A 27 1.33 2.00 3.99
CA GLY A 27 2.29 1.36 4.89
C GLY A 27 2.80 0.03 4.34
N THR A 28 4.12 -0.17 4.41
CA THR A 28 4.82 -1.33 3.84
C THR A 28 4.21 -2.63 4.34
N THR A 29 3.37 -3.26 3.52
CA THR A 29 2.80 -4.57 3.82
C THR A 29 3.85 -5.63 3.52
N THR A 30 4.27 -6.36 4.54
CA THR A 30 5.24 -7.44 4.39
C THR A 30 4.51 -8.72 3.97
N ARG A 31 5.00 -9.39 2.92
CA ARG A 31 4.39 -10.64 2.43
C ARG A 31 5.36 -11.79 2.62
N ILE A 32 4.91 -12.83 3.33
CA ILE A 32 5.64 -14.09 3.50
C ILE A 32 5.13 -15.05 2.43
N ILE A 33 5.99 -15.42 1.48
CA ILE A 33 5.64 -16.36 0.42
C ILE A 33 5.91 -17.78 0.91
N VAL A 34 4.87 -18.61 0.94
CA VAL A 34 4.97 -20.03 1.28
C VAL A 34 4.78 -20.83 -0.02
N PRO A 35 5.82 -21.54 -0.52
CA PRO A 35 5.74 -22.28 -1.79
C PRO A 35 5.06 -23.65 -1.63
N PHE A 36 4.02 -23.72 -0.79
CA PHE A 36 3.27 -24.93 -0.45
C PHE A 36 1.79 -24.60 -0.25
N ALA A 37 0.96 -25.62 -0.29
CA ALA A 37 -0.48 -25.48 -0.03
C ALA A 37 -0.74 -24.92 1.39
N ALA A 38 -1.85 -24.19 1.52
CA ALA A 38 -2.32 -23.68 2.80
C ALA A 38 -2.65 -24.83 3.77
N GLY A 39 -2.43 -24.61 5.08
CA GLY A 39 -2.71 -25.60 6.12
C GLY A 39 -1.63 -26.68 6.34
N GLY A 40 -0.55 -26.69 5.55
CA GLY A 40 0.62 -27.53 5.83
C GLY A 40 1.42 -27.03 7.05
N PRO A 41 2.36 -27.84 7.59
CA PRO A 41 3.17 -27.45 8.75
C PRO A 41 3.99 -26.16 8.51
N ILE A 42 4.36 -25.92 7.24
CA ILE A 42 5.08 -24.72 6.82
C ILE A 42 4.16 -23.48 6.86
N ASP A 43 2.91 -23.62 6.42
CA ASP A 43 1.92 -22.52 6.49
C ASP A 43 1.61 -22.14 7.95
N VAL A 44 1.45 -23.14 8.82
CA VAL A 44 1.22 -22.90 10.25
C VAL A 44 2.39 -22.14 10.87
N THR A 45 3.62 -22.57 10.59
CA THR A 45 4.83 -21.90 11.11
C THR A 45 4.94 -20.47 10.56
N ALA A 46 4.62 -20.25 9.28
CA ALA A 46 4.62 -18.93 8.66
C ALA A 46 3.58 -17.98 9.29
N ARG A 47 2.40 -18.50 9.67
CA ARG A 47 1.37 -17.71 10.38
C ARG A 47 1.82 -17.32 11.79
N VAL A 48 2.47 -18.23 12.52
CA VAL A 48 3.04 -17.92 13.85
C VAL A 48 4.11 -16.84 13.73
N LEU A 49 5.01 -16.97 12.74
CA LEU A 49 6.03 -15.95 12.47
C LEU A 49 5.38 -14.60 12.11
N ALA A 50 4.37 -14.60 11.23
CA ALA A 50 3.67 -13.39 10.82
C ALA A 50 3.06 -12.63 12.00
N GLU A 51 2.45 -13.34 12.96
CA GLU A 51 1.86 -12.70 14.15
C GLU A 51 2.94 -12.14 15.07
N ALA A 52 4.08 -12.83 15.21
CA ALA A 52 5.21 -12.37 16.02
C ALA A 52 5.85 -11.08 15.47
N VAL A 53 5.99 -10.96 14.14
CA VAL A 53 6.65 -9.81 13.51
C VAL A 53 5.72 -8.62 13.26
N LYS A 54 4.40 -8.81 13.36
CA LYS A 54 3.35 -7.80 13.13
C LYS A 54 3.55 -6.51 13.96
N GLY A 55 4.03 -6.63 15.20
CA GLY A 55 4.32 -5.48 16.05
C GLY A 55 5.46 -4.59 15.55
N SER A 56 6.40 -5.15 14.77
CA SER A 56 7.58 -4.45 14.26
C SER A 56 7.45 -4.02 12.79
N LEU A 57 6.79 -4.83 11.96
CA LEU A 57 6.69 -4.65 10.51
C LEU A 57 5.32 -4.15 10.04
N GLY A 58 4.35 -4.02 10.94
CA GLY A 58 2.99 -3.62 10.60
C GLY A 58 2.19 -4.77 9.98
N THR A 59 1.53 -4.52 8.85
CA THR A 59 0.67 -5.52 8.19
C THR A 59 1.52 -6.62 7.57
N VAL A 60 1.34 -7.86 8.04
CA VAL A 60 2.00 -9.05 7.49
C VAL A 60 0.97 -10.00 6.89
N ILE A 61 1.19 -10.44 5.66
CA ILE A 61 0.30 -11.35 4.91
C ILE A 61 1.08 -12.61 4.55
N VAL A 62 0.48 -13.78 4.80
CA VAL A 62 0.99 -15.08 4.33
C VAL A 62 0.35 -15.38 2.97
N ASP A 63 1.17 -15.56 1.93
CA ASP A 63 0.76 -15.84 0.55
C ASP A 63 1.22 -17.24 0.15
N ASN A 64 0.27 -18.17 0.01
CA ASN A 64 0.54 -19.55 -0.38
C ASN A 64 0.58 -19.65 -1.90
N ARG A 65 1.79 -19.70 -2.47
CA ARG A 65 2.02 -19.87 -3.91
C ARG A 65 2.48 -21.29 -4.18
N ALA A 66 1.56 -22.24 -4.03
CA ALA A 66 1.75 -23.58 -4.57
C ALA A 66 1.77 -23.46 -6.10
N GLY A 67 2.80 -24.04 -6.73
CA GLY A 67 2.95 -24.05 -8.19
C GLY A 67 1.79 -24.75 -8.89
#